data_AF-A0A840J7Z7-F1
#
_entry.id   AF-A0A840J7Z7-F1
#
_cell.length_a   1.000
_cell.length_b   1.000
_cell.length_c   1.000
_cell.angle_alpha   90.00
_cell.angle_beta   90.00
_cell.angle_gamma   90.00
#
_symmetry.space_group_name_H-M   'P 1'
#
loop_
_entity.id
_entity.type
_entity.pdbx_description
1 polymer ?
#
loop_
_entity_poly.entity_id
_entity_poly.type
_entity_poly.pdbx_seq_one_letter_code
_entity_poly.pdbx_strand_id
1 'polypeptide(L)'
;MSAIADTRVRGGHLVWEDTNFSIYNPWSNEPRQDGFSLEVEEAKGILRNLNDHKIAVQDMQRKAAQLVTMKPPSEDPATVAANVALVGDGQGQLGAYSHGAEAIDAQLAYITELADRIQKALDAIGESEQDQTKTMKNVDPDAEPPGKL
;
A
#
# COMPACT_ATOMS: atom_id res chain seq x y z
N MET A 1 3.74 0.71 -22.79
CA MET A 1 4.18 -0.46 -21.99
C MET A 1 3.42 -0.40 -20.69
N SER A 2 2.26 -1.06 -20.67
CA SER A 2 1.41 -1.24 -19.49
C SER A 2 1.94 -2.42 -18.67
N ALA A 3 2.32 -2.18 -17.41
CA ALA A 3 2.71 -3.24 -16.48
C ALA A 3 1.53 -3.53 -15.54
N ILE A 4 0.86 -4.66 -15.75
CA ILE A 4 -0.23 -5.13 -14.89
C ILE A 4 0.40 -5.93 -13.76
N ALA A 5 0.41 -5.38 -12.54
CA ALA A 5 0.83 -6.11 -11.35
C ALA A 5 -0.29 -7.07 -10.90
N ASP A 6 -0.37 -8.26 -11.52
CA ASP A 6 -1.23 -9.34 -11.03
C ASP A 6 -0.65 -9.89 -9.73
N THR A 7 -1.32 -9.60 -8.62
CA THR A 7 -0.93 -10.07 -7.28
C THR A 7 -2.01 -10.95 -6.69
N ARG A 8 -2.17 -12.15 -7.27
CA ARG A 8 -2.96 -13.23 -6.65
C ARG A 8 -2.24 -13.79 -5.42
N VAL A 9 -2.74 -13.43 -4.22
CA VAL A 9 -2.54 -14.22 -2.99
C VAL A 9 -3.90 -14.71 -2.51
N ARG A 10 -4.01 -16.04 -2.32
CA ARG A 10 -5.24 -16.75 -1.95
C ARG A 10 -5.84 -16.24 -0.63
N GLY A 11 -7.14 -15.95 -0.63
CA GLY A 11 -8.02 -16.30 0.49
C GLY A 11 -8.52 -15.18 1.42
N GLY A 12 -8.40 -13.91 1.07
CA GLY A 12 -9.08 -12.82 1.78
C GLY A 12 -9.65 -11.84 0.77
N HIS A 13 -10.92 -11.46 0.91
CA HIS A 13 -11.56 -10.44 0.07
C HIS A 13 -10.78 -9.12 0.22
N LEU A 14 -9.95 -8.80 -0.78
CA LEU A 14 -9.13 -7.60 -0.80
C LEU A 14 -10.05 -6.42 -1.12
N VAL A 15 -10.00 -5.38 -0.30
CA VAL A 15 -10.83 -4.16 -0.43
C VAL A 15 -10.65 -3.45 -1.79
N TRP A 16 -9.64 -3.83 -2.57
CA TRP A 16 -9.17 -3.14 -3.78
C TRP A 16 -9.16 -4.01 -5.05
N GLU A 17 -9.98 -5.07 -5.15
CA GLU A 17 -10.08 -5.89 -6.38
C GLU A 17 -10.39 -5.05 -7.64
N ASP A 18 -11.07 -3.91 -7.50
CA ASP A 18 -11.52 -3.06 -8.61
C ASP A 18 -10.69 -1.78 -8.85
N THR A 19 -9.58 -1.54 -8.11
CA THR A 19 -8.84 -0.26 -8.26
C THR A 19 -7.55 -0.44 -9.06
N ASN A 20 -7.55 0.11 -10.27
CA ASN A 20 -6.42 0.09 -11.20
C ASN A 20 -5.60 1.39 -11.11
N PHE A 21 -4.28 1.29 -10.96
CA PHE A 21 -3.36 2.43 -10.95
C PHE A 21 -2.36 2.28 -12.10
N SER A 22 -2.23 3.32 -12.91
CA SER A 22 -1.24 3.40 -13.98
C SER A 22 -0.22 4.49 -13.63
N ILE A 23 1.07 4.19 -13.74
CA ILE A 23 2.11 5.23 -13.64
C ILE A 23 2.47 5.66 -15.06
N TYR A 24 2.37 6.95 -15.31
CA TYR A 24 2.67 7.57 -16.60
C TYR A 24 4.16 7.49 -16.91
N ASN A 25 4.47 6.99 -18.11
CA ASN A 25 5.77 7.13 -18.72
C ASN A 25 5.66 8.10 -19.91
N PRO A 26 6.36 9.26 -19.92
CA PRO A 26 6.29 10.25 -21.00
C PRO A 26 6.75 9.73 -22.38
N TRP A 27 7.31 8.53 -22.46
CA TRP A 27 7.80 7.92 -23.70
C TRP A 27 6.81 6.93 -24.35
N SER A 28 5.62 6.69 -23.78
CA SER A 28 4.64 5.75 -24.34
C SER A 28 3.32 6.42 -24.75
N ASN A 29 3.01 6.37 -26.05
CA ASN A 29 1.79 6.89 -26.69
C ASN A 29 0.58 5.94 -26.62
N GLU A 30 0.38 5.19 -25.53
CA GLU A 30 -0.79 4.29 -25.42
C GLU A 30 -2.03 5.01 -24.87
N PRO A 31 -3.23 4.81 -25.45
CA PRO A 31 -4.46 5.44 -24.97
C PRO A 31 -4.83 4.93 -23.57
N ARG A 32 -5.22 5.86 -22.70
CA ARG A 32 -5.67 5.60 -21.31
C ARG A 32 -6.85 4.64 -21.30
N GLN A 33 -6.69 3.47 -20.68
CA GLN A 33 -7.81 2.66 -20.20
C GLN A 33 -8.00 3.00 -18.72
N ASP A 34 -9.15 3.59 -18.40
CA ASP A 34 -9.68 3.97 -17.08
C ASP A 34 -8.79 3.69 -15.84
N GLY A 35 -8.30 4.77 -15.21
CA GLY A 35 -7.53 4.73 -13.97
C GLY A 35 -6.87 6.07 -13.62
N PHE A 36 -6.31 6.19 -12.41
CA PHE A 36 -5.46 7.32 -12.03
C PHE A 36 -4.07 7.16 -12.69
N SER A 37 -3.58 8.22 -13.33
CA SER A 37 -2.27 8.27 -13.98
C SER A 37 -1.34 9.15 -13.15
N LEU A 38 -0.33 8.57 -12.52
CA LEU A 38 0.65 9.29 -11.68
C LEU A 38 1.97 9.47 -12.43
N GLU A 39 2.60 10.64 -12.36
CA GLU A 39 3.98 10.78 -12.83
C GLU A 39 4.95 10.01 -11.91
N VAL A 40 6.09 9.56 -12.43
CA VAL A 40 7.09 8.79 -11.65
C VAL A 40 7.53 9.55 -10.39
N GLU A 41 7.79 10.85 -10.49
CA GLU A 41 8.20 11.67 -9.34
C GLU A 41 7.04 11.90 -8.35
N GLU A 42 5.81 12.02 -8.85
CA GLU A 42 4.62 12.10 -8.02
C GLU A 42 4.39 10.80 -7.25
N ALA A 43 4.54 9.65 -7.92
CA ALA A 43 4.45 8.33 -7.31
C ALA A 43 5.52 8.11 -6.23
N LYS A 44 6.77 8.54 -6.46
CA LYS A 44 7.82 8.53 -5.42
C LYS A 44 7.47 9.43 -4.24
N GLY A 45 6.93 10.61 -4.50
CA GLY A 45 6.46 11.54 -3.46
C GLY A 45 5.34 10.94 -2.61
N ILE A 46 4.34 10.34 -3.25
CA ILE A 46 3.24 9.65 -2.56
C ILE A 46 3.76 8.46 -1.75
N LEU A 47 4.65 7.64 -2.31
CA LEU A 47 5.24 6.51 -1.61
C LEU A 47 5.99 6.95 -0.34
N ARG A 48 6.77 8.04 -0.42
CA ARG A 48 7.42 8.61 0.76
C ARG A 48 6.39 9.04 1.81
N ASN A 49 5.36 9.76 1.41
CA ASN A 49 4.30 10.21 2.33
C ASN A 49 3.56 9.03 2.97
N LEU A 50 3.29 7.96 2.21
CA LEU A 50 2.66 6.74 2.74
C LEU A 50 3.57 6.03 3.73
N ASN A 51 4.87 5.98 3.51
CA ASN A 51 5.82 5.41 4.46
C ASN A 51 5.90 6.23 5.76
N ASP A 52 5.92 7.56 5.66
CA ASP A 52 5.88 8.45 6.83
C ASP A 52 4.57 8.25 7.62
N HIS A 53 3.44 8.14 6.92
CA HIS A 53 2.14 7.89 7.54
C HIS A 53 2.03 6.49 8.13
N LYS A 54 2.63 5.47 7.50
CA LYS A 54 2.72 4.11 8.03
C LYS A 54 3.43 4.08 9.37
N ILE A 55 4.54 4.82 9.52
CA ILE A 55 5.26 4.95 10.78
C ILE A 55 4.33 5.56 11.85
N ALA A 56 3.64 6.66 11.52
CA ALA A 56 2.71 7.30 12.45
C ALA A 56 1.57 6.37 12.88
N VAL A 57 1.01 5.59 11.96
CA VAL A 57 -0.06 4.62 12.28
C VAL A 57 0.47 3.45 13.10
N GLN A 58 1.69 2.96 12.85
CA GLN A 58 2.33 1.95 13.70
C GLN A 58 2.56 2.46 15.12
N ASP A 59 2.89 3.73 15.29
CA ASP A 59 3.01 4.35 16.62
C ASP A 59 1.65 4.39 17.35
N MET A 60 0.58 4.69 16.62
CA MET A 60 -0.79 4.63 17.15
C MET A 60 -1.18 3.21 17.53
N GLN A 61 -0.86 2.21 16.70
CA GLN A 61 -1.14 0.80 16.98
C GLN A 61 -0.49 0.36 18.30
N ARG A 62 0.78 0.73 18.54
CA ARG A 62 1.47 0.43 19.80
C ARG A 62 0.81 1.07 21.01
N LYS A 63 0.31 2.31 20.87
CA LYS A 63 -0.43 2.99 21.94
C LYS A 63 -1.80 2.34 22.19
N ALA A 64 -2.52 1.98 21.13
CA ALA A 64 -3.79 1.29 21.24
C ALA A 64 -3.65 -0.07 21.95
N ALA A 65 -2.60 -0.83 21.65
CA ALA A 65 -2.28 -2.08 22.34
C ALA A 65 -2.08 -1.89 23.87
N GLN A 66 -1.56 -0.74 24.30
CA GLN A 66 -1.46 -0.41 25.73
C GLN A 66 -2.83 -0.03 26.31
N LEU A 67 -3.64 0.74 25.58
CA LEU A 67 -4.96 1.17 26.04
C LEU A 67 -5.91 -0.02 26.26
N VAL A 68 -5.91 -1.00 25.36
CA VAL A 68 -6.76 -2.22 25.47
C VAL A 68 -6.33 -3.18 26.59
N THR A 69 -5.22 -2.89 27.29
CA THR A 69 -4.76 -3.67 28.44
C THR A 69 -4.84 -2.90 29.76
N MET A 70 -5.43 -1.71 29.76
CA MET A 70 -5.57 -0.88 30.95
C MET A 70 -6.48 -1.52 32.00
N LYS A 71 -6.03 -1.49 33.25
CA LYS A 71 -6.82 -1.90 34.41
C LYS A 71 -7.55 -0.71 35.03
N PRO A 72 -8.67 -0.93 35.74
CA PRO A 72 -9.33 0.14 36.46
C PRO A 72 -8.40 0.70 37.55
N PRO A 73 -8.32 2.02 37.73
CA PRO A 73 -7.48 2.63 38.78
C PRO A 73 -8.01 2.45 40.20
N SER A 74 -9.25 1.97 40.36
CA SER A 74 -9.94 1.75 41.63
C SER A 74 -10.97 0.63 41.45
N GLU A 75 -11.29 -0.07 42.55
CA GLU A 75 -12.29 -1.15 42.58
C GLU A 75 -13.73 -0.63 42.79
N ASP A 76 -13.92 0.69 42.91
CA ASP A 76 -15.26 1.22 43.04
C ASP A 76 -16.11 0.92 41.79
N PRO A 77 -17.42 0.65 41.95
CA PRO A 77 -18.25 0.18 40.84
C PRO A 77 -18.28 1.12 39.62
N ALA A 78 -18.18 2.43 39.83
CA ALA A 78 -18.21 3.40 38.75
C ALA A 78 -16.92 3.35 37.91
N THR A 79 -15.76 3.27 38.58
CA THR A 79 -14.46 3.12 37.91
C THR A 79 -14.35 1.82 37.14
N VAL A 80 -14.83 0.70 37.71
CA VAL A 80 -14.86 -0.59 37.01
C VAL A 80 -15.77 -0.53 35.79
N ALA A 81 -16.98 0.01 35.93
CA ALA A 81 -17.92 0.15 34.81
C ALA A 81 -17.35 1.03 33.68
N ALA A 82 -16.69 2.14 34.04
CA ALA A 82 -16.02 2.99 33.06
C ALA A 82 -14.86 2.26 32.35
N ASN A 83 -14.06 1.48 33.09
CA ASN A 83 -13.00 0.68 32.48
C ASN A 83 -13.55 -0.39 31.54
N VAL A 84 -14.63 -1.09 31.90
CA VAL A 84 -15.30 -2.07 31.01
C VAL A 84 -15.80 -1.40 29.74
N ALA A 85 -16.40 -0.20 29.82
CA ALA A 85 -16.85 0.52 28.63
C ALA A 85 -15.69 0.91 27.68
N LEU A 86 -14.51 1.21 28.24
CA LEU A 86 -13.34 1.64 27.47
C LEU A 86 -12.53 0.45 26.93
N VAL A 87 -12.26 -0.54 27.76
CA VAL A 87 -11.33 -1.65 27.47
C VAL A 87 -12.08 -2.91 27.05
N GLY A 88 -13.20 -3.19 27.72
CA GLY A 88 -13.95 -4.43 27.60
C GLY A 88 -14.00 -5.19 28.92
N ASP A 89 -14.81 -6.25 28.97
CA ASP A 89 -14.99 -7.09 30.15
C ASP A 89 -14.02 -8.29 30.22
N GLY A 90 -13.22 -8.50 29.17
CA GLY A 90 -12.32 -9.65 29.03
C GLY A 90 -13.03 -10.99 28.81
N GLN A 91 -14.36 -11.02 28.72
CA GLN A 91 -15.20 -12.21 28.47
C GLN A 91 -15.88 -12.19 27.09
N GLY A 92 -15.64 -11.16 26.29
CA GLY A 92 -16.10 -11.07 24.91
C GLY A 92 -16.79 -9.75 24.59
N GLN A 93 -17.07 -8.89 25.59
CA GLN A 93 -17.52 -7.54 25.35
C GLN A 93 -16.30 -6.65 25.05
N LEU A 94 -16.22 -6.16 23.81
CA LEU A 94 -15.21 -5.19 23.40
C LEU A 94 -15.57 -3.80 23.90
N GLY A 95 -14.58 -3.09 24.45
CA GLY A 95 -14.68 -1.67 24.79
C GLY A 95 -14.31 -0.77 23.62
N ALA A 96 -14.52 0.54 23.80
CA ALA A 96 -14.23 1.56 22.78
C ALA A 96 -12.79 1.53 22.24
N TYR A 97 -11.79 1.24 23.09
CA TYR A 97 -10.39 1.14 22.68
C TYR A 97 -10.13 -0.05 21.77
N SER A 98 -10.85 -1.16 21.96
CA SER A 98 -10.73 -2.33 21.09
C SER A 98 -11.23 -2.03 19.67
N HIS A 99 -12.37 -1.35 19.54
CA HIS A 99 -12.85 -0.87 18.24
C HIS A 99 -11.92 0.16 17.60
N GLY A 100 -11.34 1.06 18.40
CA GLY A 100 -10.33 2.00 17.92
C GLY A 100 -9.07 1.29 17.41
N ALA A 101 -8.64 0.23 18.08
CA ALA A 101 -7.50 -0.59 17.66
C ALA A 101 -7.77 -1.29 16.32
N GLU A 102 -8.95 -1.88 16.15
CA GLU A 102 -9.37 -2.51 14.88
C GLU A 102 -9.34 -1.51 13.70
N ALA A 103 -9.80 -0.27 13.93
CA ALA A 103 -9.76 0.77 12.90
C ALA A 103 -8.31 1.16 12.53
N ILE A 104 -7.41 1.23 13.51
CA ILE A 104 -5.98 1.48 13.28
C ILE A 104 -5.35 0.33 12.48
N ASP A 105 -5.68 -0.92 12.80
CA ASP A 105 -5.19 -2.09 12.07
C ASP A 105 -5.66 -2.08 10.62
N ALA A 106 -6.93 -1.76 10.37
CA ALA A 106 -7.47 -1.61 9.02
C ALA A 106 -6.77 -0.49 8.24
N GLN A 107 -6.50 0.65 8.89
CA GLN A 107 -5.77 1.75 8.27
C GLN A 107 -4.32 1.35 7.94
N LEU A 108 -3.64 0.64 8.83
CA LEU A 108 -2.27 0.17 8.60
C LEU A 108 -2.20 -0.83 7.44
N ALA A 109 -3.16 -1.75 7.36
CA ALA A 109 -3.28 -2.70 6.26
C ALA A 109 -3.47 -1.95 4.93
N TYR A 110 -4.38 -0.97 4.88
CA TYR A 110 -4.61 -0.16 3.69
C TYR A 110 -3.36 0.58 3.21
N ILE A 111 -2.70 1.32 4.11
CA ILE A 111 -1.50 2.11 3.75
C ILE A 111 -0.38 1.19 3.26
N THR A 112 -0.21 0.03 3.91
CA THR A 112 0.80 -0.96 3.53
C THR A 112 0.53 -1.50 2.13
N GLU A 113 -0.72 -1.89 1.85
CA GLU A 113 -1.09 -2.40 0.53
C GLU A 113 -0.90 -1.34 -0.57
N LEU A 114 -1.29 -0.09 -0.32
CA LEU A 114 -1.13 0.99 -1.29
C LEU A 114 0.35 1.30 -1.56
N ALA A 115 1.18 1.37 -0.51
CA ALA A 115 2.61 1.57 -0.64
C ALA A 115 3.28 0.45 -1.47
N ASP A 116 2.93 -0.81 -1.18
CA ASP A 116 3.47 -1.97 -1.90
C ASP A 116 3.09 -1.95 -3.39
N ARG A 117 1.86 -1.56 -3.72
CA ARG A 117 1.41 -1.45 -5.12
C ARG A 117 2.15 -0.34 -5.87
N ILE A 118 2.35 0.82 -5.25
CA ILE A 118 3.10 1.93 -5.86
C ILE A 118 4.57 1.53 -6.06
N GLN A 119 5.20 0.90 -5.07
CA GLN A 119 6.57 0.40 -5.19
C GLN A 119 6.71 -0.60 -6.35
N LYS A 120 5.82 -1.60 -6.42
CA LYS A 120 5.82 -2.59 -7.52
C LYS A 120 5.68 -1.93 -8.89
N ALA A 121 4.82 -0.93 -9.01
CA ALA A 121 4.64 -0.22 -10.28
C ALA A 121 5.88 0.60 -10.66
N LEU A 122 6.56 1.23 -9.69
CA LEU A 122 7.83 1.93 -9.92
C LEU A 122 8.95 0.97 -10.33
N ASP A 123 9.06 -0.19 -9.68
CA ASP A 123 10.07 -1.20 -9.97
C ASP A 123 9.92 -1.74 -11.40
N ALA A 124 8.68 -2.00 -11.85
CA ALA A 124 8.39 -2.46 -13.21
C ALA A 124 8.83 -1.45 -14.29
N ILE A 125 8.77 -0.15 -14.01
CA ILE A 125 9.27 0.89 -14.92
C ILE A 125 10.80 0.86 -14.97
N GLY A 126 11.46 0.77 -13.81
CA GLY A 126 12.92 0.72 -13.73
C GLY A 126 13.52 -0.50 -14.45
N GLU A 127 12.88 -1.67 -14.34
CA GLU A 127 13.26 -2.88 -15.10
C GLU A 127 13.05 -2.67 -16.61
N SER A 128 11.92 -2.07 -17.00
CA SER A 128 11.62 -1.78 -18.41
C SER A 128 12.61 -0.80 -19.05
N GLU A 129 13.09 0.22 -18.33
CA GLU A 129 14.10 1.16 -18.84
C GLU A 129 15.47 0.50 -19.04
N GLN A 130 15.86 -0.41 -18.14
CA GLN A 130 17.11 -1.17 -18.26
C GLN A 130 17.08 -2.14 -19.44
N ASP A 131 15.95 -2.78 -19.71
CA ASP A 131 15.84 -3.73 -20.82
C ASP A 131 15.73 -3.02 -22.18
N GLN A 132 15.09 -1.84 -22.24
CA GLN A 132 15.11 -1.00 -23.44
C GLN A 132 16.52 -0.48 -23.76
N THR A 133 17.27 -0.01 -22.75
CA THR A 133 18.65 0.46 -22.96
C THR A 133 19.63 -0.65 -23.35
N LYS A 134 19.46 -1.88 -22.83
CA LYS A 134 20.23 -3.05 -23.28
C LYS A 134 19.90 -3.45 -24.72
N THR A 135 18.61 -3.41 -25.10
CA THR A 135 18.17 -3.73 -26.46
C THR A 135 18.71 -2.71 -27.46
N MET A 136 18.63 -1.40 -27.14
CA MET A 136 19.18 -0.34 -27.99
C MET A 136 20.70 -0.41 -28.15
N LYS A 137 21.44 -0.81 -27.11
CA LYS A 137 22.90 -1.02 -27.20
C LYS A 137 23.31 -2.21 -28.09
N ASN A 138 22.41 -3.15 -28.32
CA ASN A 138 22.65 -4.33 -29.15
C ASN A 138 22.16 -4.18 -30.60
N VAL A 139 21.52 -3.05 -30.94
CA VAL A 139 21.22 -2.72 -32.33
C VAL A 139 22.39 -1.93 -32.88
N ASP A 140 23.23 -2.60 -33.68
CA ASP A 140 24.28 -1.98 -34.47
C ASP A 140 23.61 -1.12 -35.56
N PRO A 141 23.73 0.22 -35.54
CA PRO A 141 23.03 1.10 -36.50
C PRO A 141 23.54 0.97 -37.94
N ASP A 142 24.64 0.23 -38.15
CA ASP A 142 25.29 0.02 -39.46
C ASP A 142 25.04 -1.38 -40.07
N ALA A 143 24.11 -2.18 -39.52
CA ALA A 143 23.76 -3.47 -40.12
C ALA A 143 22.89 -3.27 -41.39
N GLU A 144 23.55 -3.20 -42.55
CA GLU A 144 22.93 -3.22 -43.88
C GLU A 144 21.94 -4.41 -44.03
N PRO A 145 20.76 -4.19 -44.61
CA PRO A 145 19.84 -5.29 -44.90
C PRO A 145 20.46 -6.21 -45.98
N PRO A 146 20.45 -7.54 -45.80
CA PRO A 146 21.00 -8.46 -46.79
C PRO A 146 20.23 -8.34 -48.10
N GLY A 147 20.97 -8.02 -49.16
CA GLY A 147 20.46 -7.85 -50.51
C GLY A 147 19.64 -9.05 -50.99
N LYS A 148 18.52 -8.75 -51.64
CA LYS A 148 17.74 -9.72 -52.41
C LYS A 148 18.49 -9.99 -53.73
N LEU A 149 18.92 -11.24 -53.93
CA LEU A 149 19.16 -11.83 -55.25
C LEU A 149 17.86 -12.46 -55.76
#